data_AF-A0A6M0CXT3-F1
#
_entry.id   AF-A0A6M0CXT3-F1
#
_cell.length_a   1.000
_cell.length_b   1.000
_cell.length_c   1.000
_cell.angle_alpha   90.00
_cell.angle_beta   90.00
_cell.angle_gamma   90.00
#
_symmetry.space_group_name_H-M   'P 1'
#
loop_
_entity.id
_entity.type
_entity.pdbx_description
1 polymer ?
#
loop_
_entity_poly.entity_id
_entity_poly.type
_entity_poly.pdbx_seq_one_letter_code
_entity_poly.pdbx_strand_id
1 'polypeptide(L)'
;MLYVLGAGSLLLCTSLWLADRLWPLPLPADDLARVVLAEDGTPLWRFADAEGVWRYPVSAEQVSPYYLEALLTYEDRWFYQHPGVNPLALG
;
A
#
# COMPACT_ATOMS: atom_id res chain seq x y z
N MET A 1 -7.61 -20.37 -35.24
CA MET A 1 -6.86 -19.16 -34.85
C MET A 1 -7.42 -18.53 -33.57
N LEU A 2 -8.72 -18.22 -33.48
CA LEU A 2 -9.36 -17.64 -32.28
C LEU A 2 -9.24 -18.51 -31.01
N TYR A 3 -9.39 -19.84 -31.13
CA TYR A 3 -9.29 -20.78 -30.00
C TYR A 3 -7.88 -20.90 -29.41
N VAL A 4 -6.84 -20.81 -30.24
CA VAL A 4 -5.43 -20.90 -29.78
C VAL A 4 -5.06 -19.63 -29.01
N LEU A 5 -5.51 -18.47 -29.47
CA LEU A 5 -5.36 -17.19 -28.76
C LEU A 5 -6.11 -17.21 -27.41
N GLY A 6 -7.35 -17.72 -27.38
CA GLY A 6 -8.11 -17.84 -26.14
C GLY A 6 -7.48 -18.78 -25.11
N ALA A 7 -6.96 -19.93 -25.56
CA ALA A 7 -6.27 -20.88 -24.69
C ALA A 7 -4.95 -20.30 -24.12
N GLY A 8 -4.19 -19.57 -24.94
CA GLY A 8 -2.97 -18.90 -24.51
C GLY A 8 -3.21 -17.85 -23.43
N SER A 9 -4.21 -16.99 -23.61
CA SER A 9 -4.57 -15.97 -22.60
C SER A 9 -5.04 -16.60 -21.28
N LEU A 10 -5.82 -17.69 -21.34
CA LEU A 10 -6.29 -18.39 -20.15
C LEU A 10 -5.12 -19.01 -19.36
N LEU A 11 -4.17 -19.63 -20.06
CA LEU A 11 -2.95 -20.18 -19.46
C LEU A 11 -2.10 -19.09 -18.80
N LEU A 12 -1.96 -17.93 -19.44
CA LEU A 12 -1.22 -16.81 -18.87
C LEU A 12 -1.91 -16.31 -17.59
N CYS A 13 -3.20 -16.00 -17.62
CA CYS A 13 -3.93 -15.51 -16.45
C CYS A 13 -3.89 -16.50 -15.28
N THR A 14 -4.06 -17.80 -15.55
CA THR A 14 -4.00 -18.84 -14.51
C THR A 14 -2.61 -18.98 -13.93
N SER A 15 -1.55 -18.87 -14.74
CA SER A 15 -0.16 -18.87 -14.25
C SER A 15 0.15 -17.67 -13.36
N LEU A 16 -0.31 -16.47 -13.73
CA LEU A 16 -0.10 -15.26 -12.94
C LEU A 16 -0.84 -15.33 -11.61
N TRP A 17 -2.09 -15.82 -11.64
CA TRP A 17 -2.87 -16.05 -10.42
C TRP A 17 -2.21 -17.08 -9.49
N LEU A 18 -1.67 -18.17 -10.04
CA LEU A 18 -0.96 -19.18 -9.25
C LEU A 18 0.34 -18.61 -8.67
N ALA A 19 1.09 -17.82 -9.45
CA ALA A 19 2.31 -17.18 -8.99
C ALA A 19 2.04 -16.22 -7.81
N ASP A 20 1.00 -15.39 -7.89
CA ASP A 20 0.57 -14.50 -6.81
C ASP A 20 0.25 -15.27 -5.51
N ARG A 21 -0.38 -16.44 -5.64
CA ARG A 21 -0.70 -17.29 -4.48
C ARG A 21 0.50 -18.03 -3.88
N LEU A 22 1.47 -18.40 -4.71
CA LEU A 22 2.67 -19.11 -4.27
C LEU A 22 3.73 -18.18 -3.67
N TRP A 23 3.77 -16.93 -4.12
CA TRP A 23 4.69 -15.90 -3.65
C TRP A 23 3.93 -14.66 -3.19
N PRO A 24 3.22 -14.75 -2.04
CA PRO A 24 2.61 -13.56 -1.47
C PRO A 24 3.69 -12.54 -1.14
N LEU A 25 3.40 -11.26 -1.37
CA LEU A 25 4.30 -10.17 -1.04
C LEU A 25 4.60 -10.21 0.47
N PRO A 26 5.87 -10.26 0.90
CA PRO A 26 6.19 -10.22 2.32
C PRO A 26 5.75 -8.85 2.86
N LEU A 27 4.69 -8.84 3.67
CA LEU A 27 4.30 -7.62 4.35
C LEU A 27 5.39 -7.27 5.38
N PRO A 28 5.84 -6.02 5.43
CA PRO A 28 6.78 -5.60 6.47
C PRO A 28 6.16 -5.91 7.83
N ALA A 29 6.97 -6.43 8.75
CA ALA A 29 6.55 -6.56 10.14
C ALA A 29 6.23 -5.15 10.66
N ASP A 30 5.22 -5.05 11.54
CA ASP A 30 4.89 -3.81 12.25
C ASP A 30 6.03 -3.45 13.22
N ASP A 31 7.19 -3.05 12.70
CA ASP A 31 8.26 -2.44 13.48
C ASP A 31 7.93 -0.96 13.68
N LEU A 32 6.82 -0.75 14.39
CA LEU A 32 6.28 0.58 14.65
C LEU A 32 7.06 1.22 15.81
N ALA A 33 7.37 2.51 15.66
CA ALA A 33 7.95 3.30 16.72
C ALA A 33 7.02 3.27 17.95
N ARG A 34 7.59 3.01 19.13
CA ARG A 34 6.82 3.00 20.39
C ARG A 34 6.76 4.40 20.97
N VAL A 35 5.56 4.86 21.29
CA VAL A 35 5.32 6.13 21.99
C VAL A 35 4.84 5.85 23.40
N VAL A 36 5.52 6.40 24.39
CA VAL A 36 5.11 6.37 25.80
C VAL A 36 4.24 7.59 26.05
N LEU A 37 3.00 7.37 26.48
CA LEU A 37 2.04 8.42 26.80
C LEU A 37 1.90 8.58 28.32
N ALA A 38 1.63 9.79 28.79
CA ALA A 38 1.16 10.06 30.14
C ALA A 38 -0.33 9.67 30.26
N GLU A 39 -0.86 9.70 31.49
CA GLU A 39 -2.26 9.36 31.77
C GLU A 39 -3.27 10.25 31.00
N ASP A 40 -2.90 11.49 30.73
CA ASP A 40 -3.67 12.46 29.95
C ASP A 40 -3.53 12.29 28.42
N GLY A 41 -2.74 11.32 27.96
CA GLY A 41 -2.45 11.09 26.55
C GLY A 41 -1.31 11.96 25.98
N THR A 42 -0.67 12.81 26.79
CA THR A 42 0.47 13.60 26.35
C THR A 42 1.70 12.70 26.09
N PRO A 43 2.39 12.82 24.95
CA PRO A 43 3.57 12.00 24.67
C PRO A 43 4.75 12.37 25.57
N LEU A 44 5.23 11.40 26.36
CA LEU A 44 6.39 11.53 27.27
C LEU A 44 7.71 11.17 26.61
N TRP A 45 7.72 10.07 25.84
CA TRP A 45 8.94 9.58 25.19
C TRP A 45 8.62 8.80 23.92
N ARG A 46 9.61 8.66 23.03
CA ARG A 46 9.48 8.00 21.74
C ARG A 46 10.71 7.13 21.48
N PHE A 47 10.50 5.91 21.00
CA PHE A 47 11.56 5.02 20.54
C PHE A 47 11.47 4.89 19.02
N ALA A 48 12.57 5.17 18.32
CA ALA A 48 12.67 4.87 16.89
C ALA A 48 12.58 3.34 16.66
N ASP A 49 12.24 2.95 15.43
CA ASP A 49 12.26 1.54 15.02
C ASP A 49 13.69 0.96 14.97
N ALA A 50 13.83 -0.32 14.62
CA ALA A 50 15.13 -1.00 14.61
C ALA A 50 16.15 -0.33 13.67
N GLU A 51 15.70 0.42 12.68
CA GLU A 51 16.55 1.17 11.74
C GLU A 51 16.80 2.63 12.17
N GLY A 52 16.28 3.05 13.32
CA GLY A 52 16.44 4.41 13.83
C GLY A 52 15.54 5.44 13.13
N VAL A 53 14.50 4.99 12.42
CA VAL A 53 13.52 5.84 11.76
C VAL A 53 12.35 6.13 12.72
N TRP A 54 11.85 7.35 12.63
CA TRP A 54 10.70 7.80 13.43
C TRP A 54 9.41 7.58 12.65
N ARG A 55 8.76 6.43 12.82
CA ARG A 55 7.49 6.09 12.16
C ARG A 55 6.31 6.17 13.14
N TYR A 56 5.48 7.20 13.02
CA TYR A 56 4.28 7.35 13.85
C TYR A 56 3.06 6.77 13.14
N PRO A 57 2.39 5.76 13.71
CA PRO A 57 1.17 5.24 13.12
C PRO A 57 0.08 6.32 13.18
N VAL A 58 -0.55 6.59 12.04
CA VAL A 58 -1.71 7.47 11.91
C VAL A 58 -2.76 6.81 11.02
N SER A 59 -4.03 7.10 11.26
CA SER A 59 -5.13 6.70 10.40
C SER A 59 -5.51 7.81 9.43
N ALA A 60 -6.26 7.47 8.37
CA ALA A 60 -6.69 8.45 7.37
C ALA A 60 -7.59 9.55 7.98
N GLU A 61 -8.31 9.26 9.06
CA GLU A 61 -9.17 10.22 9.76
C GLU A 61 -8.37 11.24 10.58
N GLN A 62 -7.10 10.94 10.90
CA GLN A 62 -6.22 11.80 11.68
C GLN A 62 -5.42 12.79 10.82
N VAL A 63 -5.50 12.66 9.48
CA VAL A 63 -4.83 13.56 8.54
C VAL A 63 -5.82 14.51 7.87
N SER A 64 -5.32 15.67 7.45
CA SER A 64 -6.15 16.67 6.78
C SER A 64 -6.73 16.11 5.48
N PRO A 65 -8.04 16.30 5.20
CA PRO A 65 -8.63 15.89 3.93
C PRO A 65 -7.98 16.61 2.73
N TYR A 66 -7.52 17.85 2.90
CA TYR A 66 -6.80 18.58 1.86
C TYR A 66 -5.41 18.00 1.58
N TYR A 67 -4.76 17.44 2.60
CA TYR A 67 -3.49 16.74 2.41
C TYR A 67 -3.70 15.47 1.58
N LEU A 68 -4.74 14.69 1.89
CA LEU A 68 -5.09 13.51 1.09
C LEU A 68 -5.44 13.88 -0.34
N GLU A 69 -6.22 14.95 -0.56
CA GLU A 69 -6.54 15.44 -1.90
C GLU A 69 -5.28 15.83 -2.69
N ALA A 70 -4.39 16.59 -2.06
CA ALA A 70 -3.13 17.00 -2.69
C ALA A 70 -2.23 15.80 -3.00
N LEU A 71 -2.08 14.87 -2.04
CA LEU A 71 -1.27 13.67 -2.18
C LEU A 71 -1.78 12.79 -3.31
N LEU A 72 -3.08 12.48 -3.33
CA LEU A 72 -3.67 11.64 -4.37
C LEU A 72 -3.60 12.33 -5.73
N THR A 73 -3.87 13.63 -5.81
CA THR A 73 -3.78 14.35 -7.08
C THR A 73 -2.36 14.38 -7.64
N TYR A 74 -1.36 14.53 -6.76
CA TYR A 74 0.05 14.63 -7.13
C TYR A 74 0.67 13.27 -7.47
N GLU A 75 0.45 12.25 -6.66
CA GLU A 75 1.07 10.92 -6.79
C GLU A 75 0.26 9.99 -7.71
N ASP A 76 -1.04 9.80 -7.43
CA ASP A 76 -1.92 8.93 -8.22
C ASP A 76 -3.38 9.38 -8.21
N ARG A 77 -3.74 10.20 -9.21
CA ARG A 77 -5.09 10.76 -9.34
C ARG A 77 -6.18 9.71 -9.55
N TRP A 78 -5.81 8.47 -9.91
CA TRP A 78 -6.76 7.37 -10.14
C TRP A 78 -6.75 6.34 -9.03
N PHE A 79 -6.16 6.65 -7.87
CA PHE A 79 -6.01 5.74 -6.73
C PHE A 79 -7.28 4.91 -6.43
N TYR A 80 -8.46 5.54 -6.42
CA TYR A 80 -9.74 4.87 -6.12
C TYR A 80 -10.39 4.15 -7.31
N GLN A 81 -9.85 4.30 -8.51
CA GLN A 81 -10.45 3.84 -9.76
C GLN A 81 -9.63 2.76 -10.46
N HIS A 82 -8.36 2.58 -10.09
CA HIS A 82 -7.47 1.62 -10.73
C HIS A 82 -7.61 0.20 -10.13
N PRO A 83 -7.54 -0.88 -10.94
CA PRO A 83 -7.61 -2.27 -10.48
C PRO A 83 -6.28 -2.76 -9.85
N GLY A 84 -5.63 -1.92 -9.04
CA GLY A 84 -4.28 -2.15 -8.49
C GLY A 84 -3.11 -1.71 -9.38
N VAL A 85 -3.28 -1.76 -10.70
CA VAL A 85 -2.35 -1.14 -11.68
C VAL A 85 -3.14 -0.15 -12.51
N ASN A 86 -2.54 0.97 -12.90
CA ASN A 86 -3.16 1.97 -13.76
C ASN A 86 -2.59 1.88 -15.20
N PRO A 87 -3.25 1.19 -16.15
CA PRO A 87 -2.73 1.08 -17.51
C PRO A 87 -2.74 2.41 -18.27
N LEU A 88 -3.63 3.34 -17.89
CA LEU A 88 -3.71 4.67 -18.51
C LEU A 88 -2.52 5.56 -18.12
N ALA A 89 -1.76 5.18 -17.08
CA ALA A 89 -0.55 5.87 -16.66
C ALA A 89 0.73 5.38 -17.40
N LEU A 90 0.65 4.33 -18.21
CA LEU A 90 1.79 3.74 -18.94
C LEU A 90 2.06 4.42 -20.31
N GLY A 91 1.50 5.61 -20.55
CA GLY A 91 1.55 6.33 -21.83
C GLY A 91 2.42 7.58 -21.81
#